data_AF-A0A496SJ91-F1
#
_entry.id   AF-A0A496SJ91-F1
#
_cell.length_a   1.000
_cell.length_b   1.000
_cell.length_c   1.000
_cell.angle_alpha   90.00
_cell.angle_beta   90.00
_cell.angle_gamma   90.00
#
_symmetry.space_group_name_H-M   'P 1'
#
loop_
_entity.id
_entity.type
_entity.pdbx_description
1 polymer ?
#
loop_
_entity_poly.entity_id
_entity_poly.type
_entity_poly.pdbx_seq_one_letter_code
_entity_poly.pdbx_strand_id
1 'polypeptide(L)'
;MEDLRSWLMLLAIPGIGPSRFRALVEKFGSPKEVLEASVEQLMQLPRMDEKTALAIKNYRDQSSIEKQLAAIQKHQVRVVGFQDPEYPELLGQIHDPPSLLFIKGDIKCLKSNPVAIVGTRGPTTYGKIIAEQIAGELAARGITVVSGMARGIDSVAHRSALARGGKTVAVLGCGVDVVYPPENLKLQAEITRSGALISEFPMGTSP
;
A
#
# COMPACT_ATOMS: atom_id res chain seq x y z
N MET A 1 3.54 -1.84 15.87
CA MET A 1 2.37 -2.72 15.65
C MET A 1 2.50 -3.95 16.54
N GLU A 2 1.61 -4.15 17.51
CA GLU A 2 1.74 -5.21 18.53
C GLU A 2 1.38 -6.63 18.03
N ASP A 3 0.58 -6.77 16.96
CA ASP A 3 0.22 -8.09 16.41
C ASP A 3 -0.10 -8.06 14.90
N LEU A 4 0.94 -8.04 14.05
CA LEU A 4 0.77 -8.07 12.58
C LEU A 4 -0.01 -9.30 12.09
N ARG A 5 0.04 -10.42 12.80
CA ARG A 5 -0.66 -11.65 12.42
C ARG A 5 -2.17 -11.43 12.39
N SER A 6 -2.72 -10.84 13.45
CA SER A 6 -4.15 -10.56 13.53
C SER A 6 -4.62 -9.53 12.48
N TRP A 7 -3.77 -8.55 12.15
CA TRP A 7 -4.04 -7.62 11.05
C TRP A 7 -4.15 -8.35 9.71
N LEU A 8 -3.19 -9.21 9.39
CA LEU A 8 -3.20 -10.00 8.14
C LEU A 8 -4.38 -10.98 8.10
N MET A 9 -4.70 -11.62 9.23
CA MET A 9 -5.86 -12.52 9.33
C MET A 9 -7.14 -11.79 9.01
N LEU A 10 -7.39 -10.64 9.64
CA LEU A 10 -8.60 -9.86 9.43
C LEU A 10 -8.69 -9.31 7.99
N LEU A 11 -7.55 -8.91 7.41
CA LEU A 11 -7.48 -8.41 6.03
C LEU A 11 -7.83 -9.50 5.01
N ALA A 12 -7.48 -10.76 5.29
CA ALA A 12 -7.69 -11.88 4.39
C ALA A 12 -9.12 -12.41 4.36
N ILE A 13 -10.02 -11.91 5.21
CA ILE A 13 -11.41 -12.39 5.30
C ILE A 13 -12.25 -11.78 4.18
N PRO A 14 -12.86 -12.60 3.30
CA PRO A 14 -13.70 -12.09 2.23
C PRO A 14 -14.86 -11.24 2.76
N GLY A 15 -15.10 -10.11 2.10
CA GLY A 15 -16.15 -9.17 2.50
C GLY A 15 -15.73 -8.14 3.56
N ILE A 16 -14.47 -8.16 4.02
CA ILE A 16 -13.94 -7.12 4.90
C ILE A 16 -13.11 -6.12 4.08
N GLY A 17 -13.78 -5.09 3.56
CA GLY A 17 -13.11 -3.94 2.94
C GLY A 17 -12.58 -2.93 3.97
N PRO A 18 -11.84 -1.89 3.54
CA PRO A 18 -11.12 -1.00 4.45
C PRO A 18 -12.03 -0.25 5.44
N SER A 19 -13.13 0.31 4.96
CA SER A 19 -14.15 0.94 5.81
C SER A 19 -14.68 0.01 6.92
N ARG A 20 -14.98 -1.25 6.59
CA ARG A 20 -15.50 -2.23 7.56
C ARG A 20 -14.40 -2.68 8.53
N PHE A 21 -13.19 -2.90 8.02
CA PHE A 21 -12.02 -3.24 8.84
C PHE A 21 -11.79 -2.16 9.90
N ARG A 22 -11.77 -0.89 9.50
CA ARG A 22 -11.58 0.24 10.41
C ARG A 22 -12.68 0.30 11.47
N ALA A 23 -13.95 0.22 11.06
CA ALA A 23 -15.08 0.25 11.98
C ALA A 23 -15.04 -0.89 13.01
N LEU A 24 -14.59 -2.08 12.59
CA LEU A 24 -14.37 -3.21 13.49
C LEU A 24 -13.27 -2.90 14.51
N VAL A 25 -12.09 -2.48 14.05
CA VAL A 25 -10.96 -2.21 14.93
C VAL A 25 -11.24 -1.02 15.87
N GLU A 26 -11.91 0.03 15.41
CA GLU A 26 -12.32 1.16 16.27
C GLU A 26 -13.34 0.75 17.34
N LYS A 27 -14.27 -0.15 17.01
CA LYS A 27 -15.28 -0.64 17.97
C LYS A 27 -14.69 -1.58 19.01
N PHE A 28 -13.80 -2.49 18.58
CA PHE A 28 -13.31 -3.58 19.42
C PHE A 28 -11.94 -3.30 20.06
N GLY A 29 -11.19 -2.33 19.55
CA GLY A 29 -9.86 -1.93 20.04
C GLY A 29 -8.73 -2.38 19.11
N SER A 30 -8.74 -3.66 18.72
CA SER A 30 -7.69 -4.28 17.91
C SER A 30 -8.20 -5.39 16.98
N PRO A 31 -7.48 -5.74 15.90
CA PRO A 31 -7.86 -6.89 15.05
C PRO A 31 -7.92 -8.22 15.82
N LYS A 32 -7.11 -8.38 16.87
CA LYS A 32 -7.14 -9.57 17.73
C LYS A 32 -8.49 -9.70 18.44
N GLU A 33 -8.94 -8.61 19.07
CA GLU A 33 -10.26 -8.58 19.75
C GLU A 33 -11.41 -8.79 18.78
N VAL A 34 -11.30 -8.29 17.54
CA VAL A 34 -12.28 -8.57 16.47
C VAL A 34 -12.37 -10.08 16.15
N LEU A 35 -11.24 -10.76 16.02
CA LEU A 35 -11.18 -12.20 15.73
C LEU A 35 -11.68 -13.05 16.92
N GLU A 36 -11.55 -12.55 18.15
CA GLU A 36 -12.00 -13.21 19.37
C GLU A 36 -13.49 -12.96 19.70
N ALA A 37 -14.08 -11.87 19.19
CA ALA A 37 -15.46 -11.46 19.43
C ALA A 37 -16.49 -12.56 19.09
N SER A 38 -17.66 -12.52 19.74
CA SER A 38 -18.79 -13.39 19.41
C SER A 38 -19.53 -12.90 18.16
N VAL A 39 -20.29 -13.79 17.52
CA VAL A 39 -21.09 -13.43 16.34
C VAL A 39 -22.11 -12.35 16.70
N GLU A 40 -22.72 -12.45 17.87
CA GLU A 40 -23.69 -11.47 18.39
C GLU A 40 -23.06 -10.08 18.56
N GLN A 41 -21.83 -10.01 19.08
CA GLN A 41 -21.10 -8.75 19.24
C GLN A 41 -20.75 -8.13 17.88
N LEU A 42 -20.32 -8.94 16.92
CA LEU A 42 -20.00 -8.48 15.56
C LEU A 42 -21.25 -7.95 14.84
N MET A 43 -22.38 -8.63 15.00
CA MET A 43 -23.67 -8.26 14.38
C MET A 43 -24.25 -6.93 14.88
N GLN A 44 -23.77 -6.42 16.02
CA GLN A 44 -24.13 -5.08 16.49
C GLN A 44 -23.45 -3.95 15.67
N LEU A 45 -22.51 -4.26 14.77
CA LEU A 45 -21.92 -3.25 13.89
C LEU A 45 -22.88 -2.96 12.71
N PRO A 46 -23.11 -1.67 12.35
CA PRO A 46 -23.93 -1.34 11.20
C PRO A 46 -23.43 -2.03 9.92
N ARG A 47 -24.37 -2.55 9.11
CA ARG A 47 -24.08 -3.24 7.83
C ARG A 47 -23.23 -4.51 7.99
N MET A 48 -23.20 -5.12 9.17
CA MET A 48 -22.68 -6.47 9.37
C MET A 48 -23.78 -7.50 9.07
N ASP A 49 -23.48 -8.49 8.23
CA ASP A 49 -24.33 -9.65 8.00
C ASP A 49 -23.79 -10.88 8.74
N GLU A 50 -24.68 -11.83 9.04
CA GLU A 50 -24.34 -13.03 9.81
C GLU A 50 -23.26 -13.86 9.11
N LYS A 51 -23.29 -13.90 7.78
CA LYS A 51 -22.30 -14.60 6.96
C LYS A 51 -20.88 -14.06 7.20
N THR A 52 -20.71 -12.74 7.23
CA THR A 52 -19.43 -12.08 7.46
C THR A 52 -18.99 -12.27 8.92
N ALA A 53 -19.92 -12.13 9.88
CA ALA A 53 -19.61 -12.35 11.29
C ALA A 53 -19.13 -13.79 11.57
N LEU A 54 -19.78 -14.78 10.95
CA LEU A 54 -19.34 -16.18 10.97
C LEU A 54 -17.98 -16.37 10.29
N ALA A 55 -17.74 -15.70 9.15
CA ALA A 55 -16.46 -15.75 8.46
C ALA A 55 -15.32 -15.23 9.35
N ILE A 56 -15.54 -14.11 10.07
CA ILE A 56 -14.60 -13.59 11.09
C ILE A 56 -14.34 -14.64 12.16
N LYS A 57 -15.42 -15.16 12.77
CA LYS A 57 -15.30 -16.08 13.90
C LYS A 57 -14.56 -17.35 13.53
N ASN A 58 -14.76 -17.85 12.31
CA ASN A 58 -14.27 -19.15 11.85
C ASN A 58 -12.97 -19.07 11.03
N TYR A 59 -12.43 -17.87 10.75
CA TYR A 59 -11.21 -17.75 9.97
C TYR A 59 -10.01 -18.35 10.70
N ARG A 60 -9.41 -19.41 10.13
CA ARG A 60 -8.32 -20.17 10.76
C ARG A 60 -7.20 -20.55 9.79
N ASP A 61 -7.09 -19.89 8.64
CA ASP A 61 -6.04 -20.20 7.66
C ASP A 61 -4.66 -19.68 8.12
N GLN A 62 -4.06 -20.40 9.07
CA GLN A 62 -2.73 -20.06 9.60
C GLN A 62 -1.63 -20.23 8.55
N SER A 63 -1.79 -21.19 7.61
CA SER A 63 -0.78 -21.50 6.60
C SER A 63 -0.58 -20.33 5.63
N SER A 64 -1.66 -19.71 5.16
CA SER A 64 -1.58 -18.52 4.30
C SER A 64 -0.91 -17.34 5.02
N ILE A 65 -1.24 -17.14 6.31
CA ILE A 65 -0.67 -16.05 7.10
C ILE A 65 0.82 -16.24 7.37
N GLU A 66 1.26 -17.47 7.66
CA GLU A 66 2.69 -17.77 7.80
C GLU A 66 3.46 -17.52 6.50
N LYS A 67 2.87 -17.85 5.33
CA LYS A 67 3.46 -17.51 4.03
C LYS A 67 3.58 -16.00 3.83
N GLN A 68 2.55 -15.23 4.21
CA GLN A 68 2.59 -13.76 4.16
C GLN A 68 3.70 -13.21 5.05
N LEU A 69 3.77 -13.64 6.31
CA LEU A 69 4.82 -13.20 7.25
C LEU A 69 6.22 -13.54 6.76
N ALA A 70 6.42 -14.76 6.24
CA ALA A 70 7.69 -15.19 5.66
C ALA A 70 8.06 -14.35 4.41
N ALA A 71 7.09 -14.03 3.55
CA ALA A 71 7.33 -13.18 2.39
C ALA A 71 7.68 -11.74 2.79
N ILE A 72 6.95 -11.15 3.75
CA ILE A 72 7.23 -9.83 4.31
C ILE A 72 8.67 -9.77 4.84
N GLN A 73 9.06 -10.77 5.63
CA GLN A 73 10.42 -10.86 6.18
C GLN A 73 11.47 -11.03 5.08
N LYS A 74 11.26 -11.97 4.15
CA LYS A 74 12.18 -12.25 3.04
C LYS A 74 12.44 -11.03 2.17
N HIS A 75 11.40 -10.25 1.89
CA HIS A 75 11.48 -9.08 1.02
C HIS A 75 11.76 -7.78 1.78
N GLN A 76 12.00 -7.85 3.10
CA GLN A 76 12.25 -6.71 3.98
C GLN A 76 11.15 -5.65 3.87
N VAL A 77 9.90 -6.11 3.78
CA VAL A 77 8.73 -5.25 3.67
C VAL A 77 8.33 -4.81 5.06
N ARG A 78 8.04 -3.53 5.18
CA ARG A 78 7.41 -2.97 6.35
C ARG A 78 5.91 -2.90 6.15
N VAL A 79 5.14 -3.27 7.17
CA VAL A 79 3.67 -3.15 7.13
C VAL A 79 3.25 -2.16 8.20
N VAL A 80 2.46 -1.17 7.81
CA VAL A 80 1.87 -0.16 8.71
C VAL A 80 0.35 -0.21 8.62
N GLY A 81 -0.32 -0.22 9.76
CA GLY A 81 -1.78 -0.15 9.85
C GLY A 81 -2.23 1.29 9.98
N PHE A 82 -3.51 1.56 9.74
CA PHE A 82 -4.06 2.94 9.80
C PHE A 82 -3.95 3.63 11.17
N GLN A 83 -3.69 2.88 12.25
CA GLN A 83 -3.43 3.41 13.60
C GLN A 83 -1.93 3.69 13.86
N ASP A 84 -1.04 3.30 12.95
CA ASP A 84 0.41 3.46 13.11
C ASP A 84 0.83 4.92 12.86
N PRO A 85 1.69 5.53 13.71
CA PRO A 85 2.18 6.90 13.51
C PRO A 85 2.95 7.13 12.20
N GLU A 86 3.42 6.08 11.54
CA GLU A 86 4.09 6.17 10.23
C GLU A 86 3.15 5.99 9.04
N TYR A 87 1.86 5.75 9.29
CA TYR A 87 0.84 5.76 8.25
C TYR A 87 0.74 7.17 7.63
N PRO A 88 0.76 7.32 6.28
CA PRO A 88 0.74 8.65 5.67
C PRO A 88 -0.55 9.42 5.99
N GLU A 89 -0.40 10.60 6.60
CA GLU A 89 -1.54 11.38 7.12
C GLU A 89 -2.56 11.72 6.02
N LEU A 90 -2.12 12.24 4.88
CA LEU A 90 -3.00 12.56 3.75
C LEU A 90 -3.74 11.33 3.21
N LEU A 91 -3.10 10.15 3.23
CA LEU A 91 -3.74 8.91 2.82
C LEU A 91 -4.82 8.51 3.84
N GLY A 92 -4.60 8.75 5.13
CA GLY A 92 -5.57 8.46 6.19
C GLY A 92 -6.84 9.33 6.14
N GLN A 93 -6.80 10.46 5.42
CA GLN A 93 -7.91 11.41 5.30
C GLN A 93 -8.86 11.14 4.11
N ILE A 94 -8.54 10.16 3.24
CA ILE A 94 -9.43 9.81 2.13
C ILE A 94 -10.68 9.06 2.62
N HIS A 95 -11.68 8.92 1.74
CA HIS A 95 -12.95 8.26 2.10
C HIS A 95 -12.80 6.78 2.51
N ASP A 96 -11.97 6.01 1.79
CA ASP A 96 -11.74 4.58 2.06
C ASP A 96 -10.22 4.28 2.13
N PRO A 97 -9.56 4.69 3.23
CA PRO A 97 -8.11 4.55 3.39
C PRO A 97 -7.73 3.07 3.61
N PRO A 98 -6.65 2.57 2.97
CA PRO A 98 -6.21 1.19 3.14
C PRO A 98 -5.97 0.80 4.60
N SER A 99 -6.48 -0.35 5.04
CA SER A 99 -6.31 -0.84 6.42
C SER A 99 -4.84 -1.09 6.76
N LEU A 100 -4.11 -1.67 5.80
CA LEU A 100 -2.69 -1.95 5.86
C LEU A 100 -2.01 -1.38 4.63
N LEU A 101 -0.79 -0.90 4.81
CA LEU A 101 0.09 -0.46 3.74
C LEU A 101 1.38 -1.27 3.81
N PHE A 102 1.66 -2.03 2.76
CA PHE A 102 2.91 -2.77 2.55
C PHE A 102 3.92 -1.85 1.88
N ILE A 103 5.11 -1.73 2.47
CA ILE A 103 6.11 -0.73 2.09
C ILE A 103 7.46 -1.40 1.90
N LYS A 104 8.09 -1.15 0.76
CA LYS A 104 9.46 -1.57 0.49
C LYS A 104 10.32 -0.35 0.17
N GLY A 105 11.26 -0.01 1.05
CA GLY A 105 12.05 1.22 0.99
C GLY A 105 11.75 2.17 2.14
N ASP A 106 11.96 3.48 1.95
CA ASP A 106 11.84 4.50 2.99
C ASP A 106 10.47 5.20 2.97
N ILE A 107 9.59 4.88 3.91
CA ILE A 107 8.27 5.51 4.04
C ILE A 107 8.33 7.02 4.33
N LYS A 108 9.44 7.51 4.88
CA LYS A 108 9.59 8.94 5.24
C LYS A 108 9.54 9.84 4.01
N CYS A 109 9.72 9.29 2.80
CA CYS A 109 9.52 10.00 1.54
C CYS A 109 8.10 10.59 1.42
N LEU A 110 7.09 10.00 2.08
CA LEU A 110 5.71 10.50 2.06
C LEU A 110 5.42 11.63 3.07
N LYS A 111 6.36 12.00 3.95
CA LYS A 111 6.13 13.02 4.99
C LYS A 111 6.23 14.47 4.50
N SER A 112 6.74 14.72 3.29
CA SER A 112 7.08 16.07 2.80
C SER A 112 6.15 16.57 1.68
N ASN A 113 4.83 16.44 1.83
CA ASN A 113 3.82 16.85 0.84
C ASN A 113 4.17 16.43 -0.59
N PRO A 114 4.15 15.12 -0.87
CA PRO A 114 4.53 14.62 -2.19
C PRO A 114 3.56 15.10 -3.29
N VAL A 115 4.05 15.15 -4.53
CA VAL A 115 3.24 15.48 -5.71
C VAL A 115 3.04 14.25 -6.57
N ALA A 116 1.77 13.93 -6.84
CA ALA A 116 1.40 12.87 -7.76
C ALA A 116 1.54 13.31 -9.22
N ILE A 117 2.23 12.53 -10.03
CA ILE A 117 2.30 12.71 -11.49
C ILE A 117 1.69 11.47 -12.15
N VAL A 118 0.62 11.68 -12.92
CA VAL A 118 -0.13 10.63 -13.60
C VAL A 118 -0.32 10.99 -15.07
N GLY A 119 -0.50 9.99 -15.92
CA GLY A 119 -0.83 10.24 -17.33
C GLY A 119 -0.96 9.00 -18.19
N THR A 120 -0.98 9.19 -19.50
CA THR A 120 -1.19 8.11 -20.47
C THR A 120 -0.06 7.07 -20.47
N ARG A 121 -0.42 5.82 -20.76
CA ARG A 121 0.53 4.71 -21.00
C ARG A 121 1.27 4.81 -22.33
N GLY A 122 0.76 5.62 -23.27
CA GLY A 122 1.36 5.86 -24.59
C GLY A 122 1.57 7.35 -24.86
N PRO A 123 2.50 8.03 -24.16
CA PRO A 123 2.70 9.46 -24.33
C PRO A 123 3.43 9.80 -25.64
N THR A 124 3.07 10.95 -26.21
CA THR A 124 3.82 11.58 -27.31
C THR A 124 5.22 11.98 -26.84
N THR A 125 6.14 12.22 -27.78
CA THR A 125 7.48 12.75 -27.46
C THR A 125 7.40 14.02 -26.63
N TYR A 126 6.51 14.95 -27.01
CA TYR A 126 6.29 16.18 -26.24
C TYR A 126 5.80 15.89 -24.82
N GLY A 127 4.82 15.00 -24.66
CA GLY A 127 4.31 14.62 -23.34
C GLY A 127 5.38 14.02 -22.44
N LYS A 128 6.31 13.23 -23.01
CA LYS A 128 7.47 12.71 -22.28
C LYS A 128 8.38 13.85 -21.81
N ILE A 129 8.76 14.76 -22.70
CA ILE A 129 9.64 15.90 -22.35
C ILE A 129 9.05 16.74 -21.21
N ILE A 130 7.76 17.04 -21.28
CA ILE A 130 7.08 17.82 -20.23
C ILE A 130 7.04 17.06 -18.91
N ALA A 131 6.74 15.76 -18.92
CA ALA A 131 6.76 14.95 -17.71
C ALA A 131 8.18 14.83 -17.11
N GLU A 132 9.21 14.70 -17.95
CA GLU A 132 10.61 14.68 -17.53
C GLU A 132 11.00 15.98 -16.84
N GLN A 133 10.64 17.12 -17.46
CA GLN A 133 10.92 18.43 -16.91
C GLN A 133 10.22 18.62 -15.57
N ILE A 134 8.90 18.43 -15.49
CA ILE A 134 8.12 18.66 -14.26
C ILE A 134 8.62 17.74 -13.13
N ALA A 135 8.74 16.44 -13.39
CA ALA A 135 9.15 15.48 -12.36
C ALA A 135 10.58 15.74 -11.87
N GLY A 136 11.50 16.01 -12.80
CA GLY A 136 12.88 16.32 -12.46
C GLY A 136 13.01 17.64 -11.68
N GLU A 137 12.25 18.66 -12.05
CA GLU A 137 12.26 19.97 -11.40
C GLU A 137 11.68 19.95 -9.99
N LEU A 138 10.63 19.15 -9.75
CA LEU A 138 10.08 18.92 -8.41
C LEU A 138 11.11 18.17 -7.54
N ALA A 139 11.66 17.09 -8.08
CA ALA A 139 12.64 16.26 -7.39
C ALA A 139 13.92 17.03 -7.02
N ALA A 140 14.42 17.88 -7.92
CA ALA A 140 15.58 18.75 -7.67
C ALA A 140 15.35 19.76 -6.53
N ARG A 141 14.08 20.08 -6.23
CA ARG A 141 13.68 20.95 -5.12
C ARG A 141 13.35 20.18 -3.84
N GLY A 142 13.64 18.87 -3.81
CA GLY A 142 13.38 18.01 -2.65
C GLY A 142 11.94 17.53 -2.53
N ILE A 143 11.08 17.79 -3.51
CA ILE A 143 9.69 17.32 -3.52
C ILE A 143 9.67 15.87 -3.98
N THR A 144 9.06 15.00 -3.18
CA THR A 144 8.91 13.59 -3.55
C THR A 144 7.86 13.43 -4.63
N VAL A 145 8.21 12.75 -5.73
CA VAL A 145 7.28 12.42 -6.82
C VAL A 145 6.59 11.10 -6.51
N VAL A 146 5.26 11.05 -6.59
CA VAL A 146 4.45 9.84 -6.44
C VAL A 146 3.83 9.46 -7.78
N SER A 147 3.85 8.17 -8.15
CA SER A 147 3.19 7.68 -9.37
C SER A 147 2.92 6.17 -9.30
N GLY A 148 2.27 5.59 -10.32
CA GLY A 148 1.82 4.19 -10.32
C GLY A 148 2.79 3.16 -10.89
N MET A 149 4.00 3.57 -11.29
CA MET A 149 5.00 2.74 -11.98
C MET A 149 4.50 2.04 -13.26
N ALA A 150 3.37 2.48 -13.83
CA ALA A 150 2.88 1.98 -15.10
C ALA A 150 3.78 2.40 -16.29
N ARG A 151 3.55 1.82 -17.46
CA ARG A 151 4.17 2.29 -18.72
C ARG A 151 3.81 3.77 -18.96
N GLY A 152 4.65 4.46 -19.73
CA GLY A 152 4.37 5.84 -20.15
C GLY A 152 4.76 6.87 -19.10
N ILE A 153 3.85 7.80 -18.80
CA ILE A 153 4.12 8.99 -17.97
C ILE A 153 4.62 8.61 -16.57
N ASP A 154 4.05 7.60 -15.93
CA ASP A 154 4.47 7.17 -14.58
C ASP A 154 5.95 6.77 -14.53
N SER A 155 6.36 5.90 -15.46
CA SER A 155 7.75 5.47 -15.59
C SER A 155 8.70 6.63 -15.92
N VAL A 156 8.24 7.61 -16.71
CA VAL A 156 9.01 8.83 -17.03
C VAL A 156 9.19 9.69 -15.78
N ALA A 157 8.13 9.88 -14.99
CA ALA A 157 8.17 10.66 -13.77
C ALA A 157 9.17 10.09 -12.76
N HIS A 158 9.11 8.78 -12.49
CA HIS A 158 10.04 8.11 -11.58
C HIS A 158 11.49 8.23 -12.04
N ARG A 159 11.78 7.92 -13.32
CA ARG A 159 13.15 8.01 -13.86
C ARG A 159 13.71 9.42 -13.76
N SER A 160 12.89 10.42 -14.04
CA SER A 160 13.31 11.83 -14.02
C SER A 160 13.58 12.33 -12.61
N ALA A 161 12.76 11.91 -11.65
CA ALA A 161 13.00 12.21 -10.25
C ALA A 161 14.33 11.60 -9.76
N LEU A 162 14.57 10.33 -10.08
CA LEU A 162 15.80 9.62 -9.74
C LEU A 162 17.04 10.23 -10.41
N ALA A 163 16.94 10.60 -11.70
CA ALA A 163 18.03 11.22 -12.45
C ALA A 163 18.48 12.57 -11.87
N ARG A 164 17.62 13.24 -11.11
CA ARG A 164 17.93 14.49 -10.38
C ARG A 164 18.34 14.26 -8.93
N GLY A 165 18.58 13.01 -8.52
CA GLY A 165 18.95 12.65 -7.15
C GLY A 165 17.82 12.81 -6.13
N GLY A 166 16.58 13.01 -6.59
CA GLY A 166 15.43 13.15 -5.71
C GLY A 166 14.82 11.81 -5.30
N LYS A 167 13.76 11.90 -4.51
CA LYS A 167 13.01 10.75 -3.98
C LYS A 167 11.75 10.52 -4.80
N THR A 168 11.34 9.27 -4.92
CA THR A 168 10.08 8.93 -5.57
C THR A 168 9.40 7.73 -4.92
N VAL A 169 8.08 7.69 -4.95
CA VAL A 169 7.29 6.58 -4.39
C VAL A 169 6.36 6.01 -5.46
N ALA A 170 6.44 4.70 -5.66
CA ALA A 170 5.55 3.97 -6.55
C ALA A 170 4.37 3.37 -5.77
N VAL A 171 3.14 3.66 -6.20
CA VAL A 171 1.91 3.03 -5.70
C VAL A 171 1.54 1.88 -6.62
N LEU A 172 1.55 0.65 -6.11
CA LEU A 172 1.41 -0.55 -6.94
C LEU A 172 -0.01 -1.11 -6.90
N GLY A 173 -0.49 -1.58 -8.06
CA GLY A 173 -1.72 -2.36 -8.20
C GLY A 173 -1.55 -3.86 -7.94
N CYS A 174 -0.45 -4.25 -7.28
CA CYS A 174 -0.05 -5.62 -7.00
C CYS A 174 0.77 -5.66 -5.70
N GLY A 175 1.18 -6.85 -5.25
CA GLY A 175 2.07 -6.97 -4.09
C GLY A 175 3.41 -6.27 -4.33
N VAL A 176 4.03 -5.68 -3.29
CA VAL A 176 5.32 -4.97 -3.41
C VAL A 176 6.52 -5.86 -3.76
N ASP A 177 6.33 -7.17 -3.69
CA ASP A 177 7.24 -8.22 -4.15
C ASP A 177 7.01 -8.64 -5.61
N VAL A 178 5.95 -8.17 -6.26
CA VAL A 178 5.63 -8.46 -7.65
C VAL A 178 6.14 -7.35 -8.55
N VAL A 179 6.83 -7.73 -9.62
CA VAL A 179 7.34 -6.79 -10.63
C VAL A 179 6.33 -6.68 -11.75
N TYR A 180 5.65 -5.55 -11.86
CA TYR A 180 4.77 -5.26 -12.97
C TYR A 180 4.79 -3.77 -13.35
N PRO A 181 4.94 -3.44 -14.64
CA PRO A 181 5.21 -4.34 -15.76
C PRO A 181 6.65 -4.91 -15.72
N PRO A 182 6.93 -6.10 -16.30
CA PRO A 182 8.24 -6.77 -16.19
C PRO A 182 9.45 -5.94 -16.63
N GLU A 183 9.28 -5.11 -17.66
CA GLU A 183 10.33 -4.21 -18.16
C GLU A 183 10.78 -3.14 -17.15
N ASN A 184 9.96 -2.86 -16.14
CA ASN A 184 10.29 -1.89 -15.09
C ASN A 184 11.05 -2.52 -13.91
N LEU A 185 11.55 -3.76 -14.03
CA LEU A 185 12.35 -4.43 -12.99
C LEU A 185 13.52 -3.56 -12.48
N LYS A 186 14.29 -2.95 -13.40
CA LYS A 186 15.41 -2.08 -13.04
C LYS A 186 14.93 -0.81 -12.32
N LEU A 187 13.86 -0.20 -12.84
CA LEU A 187 13.26 1.00 -12.26
C LEU A 187 12.76 0.73 -10.84
N GLN A 188 12.07 -0.38 -10.61
CA GLN A 188 11.61 -0.77 -9.29
C GLN A 188 12.79 -0.87 -8.30
N ALA A 189 13.89 -1.50 -8.70
CA ALA A 189 15.09 -1.61 -7.88
C ALA A 189 15.71 -0.23 -7.57
N GLU A 190 15.76 0.67 -8.56
CA GLU A 190 16.24 2.05 -8.36
C GLU A 190 15.35 2.84 -7.39
N ILE A 191 14.03 2.75 -7.52
CA ILE A 191 13.07 3.39 -6.61
C ILE A 191 13.29 2.91 -5.18
N THR A 192 13.46 1.60 -4.94
CA THR A 192 13.66 1.09 -3.57
C THR A 192 14.95 1.55 -2.89
N ARG A 193 15.95 2.06 -3.64
CA ARG A 193 17.22 2.50 -3.05
C ARG A 193 17.15 3.90 -2.41
N SER A 194 16.33 4.80 -2.96
CA SER A 194 16.23 6.19 -2.50
C SER A 194 14.79 6.63 -2.17
N GLY A 195 13.81 5.79 -2.46
CA GLY A 195 12.39 6.04 -2.33
C GLY A 195 11.66 4.84 -1.72
N ALA A 196 10.43 4.59 -2.16
CA ALA A 196 9.64 3.46 -1.68
C ALA A 196 8.69 2.90 -2.75
N LEU A 197 8.38 1.61 -2.63
CA LEU A 197 7.19 1.01 -3.23
C LEU A 197 6.15 0.87 -2.12
N ILE A 198 4.90 1.19 -2.42
CA ILE A 198 3.77 1.01 -1.51
C ILE A 198 2.63 0.27 -2.20
N SER A 199 1.91 -0.55 -1.44
CA SER A 199 0.73 -1.28 -1.91
C SER A 199 -0.23 -1.55 -0.76
N GLU A 200 -1.52 -1.58 -1.06
CA GLU A 200 -2.55 -2.12 -0.15
C GLU A 200 -2.74 -3.63 -0.30
N PHE A 201 -2.15 -4.21 -1.36
CA PHE A 201 -2.30 -5.62 -1.67
C PHE A 201 -1.31 -6.48 -0.87
N PRO A 202 -1.74 -7.65 -0.38
CA PRO A 202 -0.86 -8.64 0.24
C PRO A 202 0.33 -9.05 -0.65
N MET A 203 1.32 -9.67 -0.03
CA MET A 203 2.49 -10.20 -0.73
C MET A 203 2.06 -11.24 -1.77
N GLY A 204 2.64 -11.18 -2.96
CA GLY A 204 2.37 -12.10 -4.06
C GLY A 204 1.07 -11.84 -4.83
N THR A 205 0.31 -10.78 -4.51
CA THR A 205 -0.88 -10.42 -5.30
C THR A 205 -0.49 -10.01 -6.71
N SER A 206 -1.05 -10.67 -7.72
CA SER A 206 -0.86 -10.36 -9.13
C SER A 206 -1.61 -9.08 -9.56
N PRO A 207 -1.11 -8.37 -10.60
CA PRO A 207 -1.73 -7.17 -11.18
C PRO A 207 -2.98 -7.46 -12.03
#